data_AF-A0AB74M353-F1
#
_entry.id   AF-A0AB74M353-F1
#
_cell.length_a   1.000
_cell.length_b   1.000
_cell.length_c   1.000
_cell.angle_alpha   90.00
_cell.angle_beta   90.00
_cell.angle_gamma   90.00
#
_symmetry.space_group_name_H-M   'P 1'
#
loop_
_entity.id
_entity.type
_entity.pdbx_description
1 polymer ?
#
loop_
_entity_poly.entity_id
_entity_poly.type
_entity_poly.pdbx_seq_one_letter_code
_entity_poly.pdbx_strand_id
1 'polypeptide(L)' 'MSDPEQEPGPAGERGWSLSAAAAGDGVRLELGLPDLDGKPVTAILSLSRAEARAFARTLLAASGDAAERSFPQTAKR' A
#
# COMPACT_ATOMS: atom_id res chain seq x y z
N MET A 1 30.66 13.37 -2.47
CA MET A 1 29.40 13.70 -1.78
C MET A 1 28.38 12.71 -2.31
N SER A 2 28.39 11.52 -1.73
CA SER A 2 27.54 10.40 -2.10
C SER A 2 26.93 9.92 -0.81
N ASP A 3 25.61 9.96 -0.72
CA ASP A 3 24.83 9.46 0.40
C ASP A 3 24.84 7.92 0.30
N PRO A 4 25.54 7.18 1.18
CA PRO A 4 25.50 5.73 1.13
C PRO A 4 24.42 5.22 2.08
N GLU A 5 23.60 4.33 1.52
CA GLU A 5 22.96 3.25 2.26
C GLU A 5 21.72 3.66 3.07
N GLN A 6 20.63 3.79 2.32
CA GLN A 6 19.29 3.52 2.84
C GLN A 6 19.30 2.10 3.43
N GLU A 7 19.50 2.02 4.76
CA GLU A 7 19.58 0.74 5.48
C GLU A 7 18.32 -0.09 5.18
N PRO A 8 18.47 -1.37 4.78
CA PRO A 8 17.34 -2.27 4.76
C PRO A 8 16.92 -2.49 6.22
N GLY A 9 15.79 -1.88 6.62
CA GLY A 9 15.14 -2.14 7.89
C GLY A 9 14.97 -3.65 8.13
N PRO A 10 14.88 -4.08 9.40
CA PRO A 10 15.05 -5.49 9.78
C PRO A 10 14.10 -6.40 8.99
N ALA A 11 14.69 -7.36 8.28
CA ALA A 11 14.03 -8.41 7.53
C ALA A 11 13.28 -9.39 8.45
N GLY A 12 12.22 -8.92 9.12
CA GLY A 12 11.45 -9.67 10.11
C GLY A 12 9.96 -9.28 10.24
N GLU A 13 9.42 -8.47 9.32
CA GLU A 13 8.02 -8.02 9.43
C GLU A 13 7.07 -8.92 8.63
N ARG A 14 6.04 -9.46 9.31
CA ARG A 14 4.80 -10.01 8.72
C ARG A 14 3.97 -8.90 8.03
N GLY A 15 4.61 -8.07 7.23
CA GLY A 15 4.03 -6.89 6.60
C GLY A 15 3.81 -7.11 5.11
N TRP A 16 2.68 -6.63 4.61
CA TRP A 16 2.51 -6.37 3.18
C TRP A 16 3.19 -5.06 2.82
N SER A 17 3.64 -4.90 1.58
CA SER A 17 4.21 -3.65 1.07
C SER A 17 3.38 -3.14 -0.11
N LEU A 18 3.22 -1.83 -0.22
CA LEU A 18 2.60 -1.20 -1.39
C LEU A 18 3.50 -0.06 -1.88
N SER A 19 3.97 -0.17 -3.12
CA SER A 19 4.74 0.87 -3.78
C SER A 19 3.99 1.39 -5.01
N ALA A 20 4.30 2.62 -5.39
CA ALA A 20 3.72 3.27 -6.56
C ALA A 20 4.81 4.01 -7.32
N ALA A 21 4.86 3.83 -8.64
CA ALA A 21 5.77 4.52 -9.53
C ALA A 21 5.02 5.08 -10.74
N ALA A 22 5.45 6.24 -11.24
CA ALA A 22 4.95 6.74 -12.52
C ALA A 22 5.37 5.79 -13.65
N ALA A 23 4.46 5.48 -14.57
CA ALA A 23 4.71 4.61 -15.70
C ALA A 23 4.02 5.15 -16.95
N GLY A 24 4.77 5.76 -17.86
CA GLY A 24 4.22 6.40 -19.06
C GLY A 24 3.23 7.51 -18.71
N ASP A 25 1.99 7.37 -19.19
CA ASP A 25 0.86 8.27 -18.91
C ASP A 25 0.06 7.88 -17.64
N GLY A 26 0.53 6.86 -16.91
CA GLY A 26 -0.15 6.25 -15.79
C GLY A 26 0.72 6.02 -14.56
N VAL A 27 0.26 5.09 -13.72
CA VAL A 27 0.89 4.68 -12.47
C VAL A 27 0.97 3.16 -12.45
N ARG A 28 2.13 2.64 -12.06
CA ARG A 28 2.34 1.24 -11.72
C ARG A 28 2.29 1.09 -10.20
N LEU A 29 1.43 0.22 -9.72
CA LEU A 29 1.36 -0.16 -8.31
C LEU A 29 1.90 -1.57 -8.14
N GLU A 30 2.69 -1.79 -7.09
CA GLU A 30 3.18 -3.11 -6.72
C GLU A 30 2.81 -3.40 -5.26
N LEU A 31 2.04 -4.47 -5.06
CA LEU A 31 1.66 -4.98 -3.74
C LEU A 31 2.47 -6.24 -3.47
N GLY A 32 3.44 -6.14 -2.57
CA GLY A 32 4.26 -7.26 -2.13
C GLY A 32 3.63 -8.00 -0.95
N LEU A 33 3.42 -9.29 -1.12
CA LEU A 33 2.98 -10.21 -0.08
C LEU A 33 4.12 -11.22 0.15
N PRO A 34 4.89 -11.09 1.25
CA PRO A 34 6.04 -11.96 1.49
C PRO A 34 5.64 -13.42 1.77
N ASP A 35 4.40 -13.64 2.23
CA ASP A 35 3.82 -14.96 2.47
C ASP A 35 2.32 -14.95 2.14
N LEU A 36 1.97 -15.51 0.98
CA LEU A 36 0.61 -15.86 0.58
C LEU A 36 0.57 -17.36 0.31
N ASP A 37 -0.08 -18.12 1.19
CA ASP A 37 -0.13 -19.59 1.16
C ASP A 37 1.27 -20.25 1.07
N GLY A 38 2.24 -19.74 1.83
CA GLY A 38 3.60 -20.26 1.89
C GLY A 38 4.50 -19.80 0.75
N LYS A 39 4.06 -18.83 -0.07
CA LYS A 39 4.80 -18.35 -1.24
C LYS A 39 4.81 -16.82 -1.32
N PRO A 40 5.94 -16.20 -1.69
CA PRO A 40 5.97 -14.77 -1.96
C PRO A 40 5.22 -14.47 -3.26
N VAL A 41 4.34 -13.47 -3.22
CA VAL A 41 3.55 -13.02 -4.37
C VAL A 41 3.63 -11.49 -4.46
N THR A 42 3.84 -10.98 -5.67
CA THR A 42 3.74 -9.55 -5.96
C THR A 42 2.64 -9.33 -6.99
N ALA A 43 1.58 -8.60 -6.61
CA ALA A 43 0.55 -8.17 -7.54
C ALA A 43 0.96 -6.82 -8.17
N ILE A 44 0.83 -6.71 -9.49
CA ILE A 44 1.24 -5.53 -10.25
C ILE A 44 0.03 -4.99 -11.00
N LEU A 45 -0.30 -3.72 -10.76
CA LEU A 45 -1.40 -3.04 -11.44
C LEU A 45 -0.85 -1.88 -12.27
N SER A 46 -1.17 -1.87 -13.55
CA SER A 46 -0.92 -0.73 -14.44
C SER A 46 -2.20 0.05 -14.59
N LEU A 47 -2.22 1.29 -14.11
CA LEU A 47 -3.40 2.15 -14.11
C LEU A 47 -3.14 3.40 -14.93
N SER A 48 -4.12 3.84 -15.72
CA SER A 48 -4.13 5.20 -16.23
C SER A 48 -4.22 6.21 -15.08
N ARG A 49 -3.92 7.49 -15.35
CA ARG A 49 -4.03 8.54 -14.34
C ARG A 49 -5.45 8.70 -13.78
N ALA A 50 -6.48 8.46 -14.60
CA ALA A 50 -7.86 8.52 -14.15
C ALA A 50 -8.20 7.36 -13.21
N GLU A 51 -7.80 6.14 -13.57
CA GLU A 51 -7.99 4.95 -12.75
C GLU A 51 -7.21 5.03 -11.44
N ALA A 52 -5.96 5.48 -11.46
CA ALA A 52 -5.16 5.67 -10.25
C ALA A 52 -5.82 6.66 -9.27
N ARG A 53 -6.42 7.75 -9.78
CA ARG A 53 -7.18 8.70 -8.96
C ARG A 53 -8.45 8.09 -8.38
N ALA A 54 -9.19 7.32 -9.18
CA ALA A 54 -10.40 6.63 -8.71
C ALA A 54 -10.06 5.58 -7.66
N PHE A 55 -8.99 4.81 -7.87
CA PHE A 55 -8.46 3.83 -6.93
C PHE A 55 -8.08 4.47 -5.60
N ALA A 56 -7.27 5.54 -5.62
CA ALA A 56 -6.85 6.23 -4.39
C ALA A 56 -8.04 6.77 -3.58
N ARG A 57 -9.06 7.33 -4.25
CA ARG A 57 -10.28 7.82 -3.58
C ARG A 57 -11.08 6.69 -2.94
N THR A 58 -11.21 5.57 -3.64
CA THR A 58 -11.91 4.38 -3.13
C THR A 58 -11.18 3.78 -1.95
N LEU A 59 -9.85 3.66 -2.04
CA LEU A 59 -9.00 3.17 -0.96
C LEU A 59 -9.13 4.06 0.29
N LEU A 60 -9.11 5.39 0.12
CA LEU A 60 -9.30 6.33 1.23
C LEU A 60 -10.66 6.17 1.90
N ALA A 61 -11.74 6.08 1.11
CA ALA A 61 -13.09 5.87 1.64
C ALA A 61 -13.21 4.55 2.41
N ALA A 62 -12.68 3.46 1.85
CA ALA A 62 -12.67 2.14 2.49
C ALA A 62 -11.83 2.12 3.78
N SER A 63 -10.72 2.87 3.80
CA SER A 63 -9.87 3.00 4.99
C SER A 63 -10.58 3.75 6.10
N GLY A 64 -11.36 4.78 5.78
CA GLY A 64 -12.23 5.47 6.72
C GLY A 64 -13.26 4.54 7.38
N ASP A 65 -14.00 3.78 6.57
CA ASP A 65 -14.97 2.78 7.07
C ASP A 65 -14.30 1.72 7.96
N ALA A 66 -13.15 1.18 7.53
CA ALA A 66 -12.40 0.21 8.31
C ALA A 66 -11.89 0.78 9.63
N ALA A 67 -11.44 2.05 9.64
CA ALA A 67 -10.99 2.74 10.85
C ALA A 67 -12.13 2.96 11.85
N GLU A 68 -13.31 3.40 11.39
CA GLU A 68 -14.50 3.56 12.24
C GLU A 68 -14.92 2.25 12.90
N ARG A 69 -14.83 1.13 12.16
CA ARG A 69 -15.15 -0.22 12.67
C ARG A 69 -14.11 -0.77 13.62
N SER A 70 -12.83 -0.50 13.37
CA SER A 70 -11.71 -1.05 14.15
C SER A 70 -11.44 -0.25 15.42
N PHE A 71 -11.73 1.05 15.40
CA PHE A 71 -11.47 1.98 16.50
C PHE A 71 -12.73 2.79 16.83
N PRO A 72 -13.77 2.16 17.41
CA PRO A 72 -14.97 2.88 17.80
C PRO A 72 -14.61 3.98 18.81
N GLN A 73 -15.06 5.20 18.55
CA GLN A 73 -14.89 6.32 19.47
C GLN A 73 -15.60 5.97 20.79
N THR A 74 -14.84 5.78 21.88
CA THR A 74 -15.42 5.69 23.22
C THR A 74 -16.22 6.96 23.47
N ALA A 75 -17.54 6.84 23.58
CA ALA A 75 -18.40 7.94 23.95
C ALA A 75 -17.88 8.53 25.28
N LYS A 76 -17.41 9.78 25.25
CA LYS A 76 -17.10 10.53 26.48
C LYS A 76 -18.39 10.63 27.29
N ARG A 77 -18.43 9.88 28.40
CA ARG A 77 -19.43 10.02 29.47
C ARG A 77 -19.22 11.32 30.22
#